data_AF-A0A7K1K0A2-F1
#
_entry.id   AF-A0A7K1K0A2-F1
#
_cell.length_a   1.000
_cell.length_b   1.000
_cell.length_c   1.000
_cell.angle_alpha   90.00
_cell.angle_beta   90.00
_cell.angle_gamma   90.00
#
_symmetry.space_group_name_H-M   'P 1'
#
loop_
_entity.id
_entity.type
_entity.pdbx_description
1 polymer ?
#
loop_
_entity_poly.entity_id
_entity_poly.type
_entity_poly.pdbx_seq_one_letter_code
_entity_poly.pdbx_strand_id
1 'polypeptide(L)'
;MTSTHDPHTVRAAMRADLAVAMKARNSRAVSALRTAIAAIDNAESVDQTSNTTPSHAHIAGAATGLGAAEAARRVLSPTDVRAILQTQIDDRATEAARYGTLGQVQAAERLRAEADVLTTYL
;
A
#
# COMPACT_ATOMS: atom_id res chain seq x y z
N MET A 1 -15.59 14.75 15.18
CA MET A 1 -15.88 13.32 14.95
C MET A 1 -15.36 12.89 13.56
N THR A 2 -14.04 12.96 13.32
CA THR A 2 -13.42 12.56 12.06
C THR A 2 -11.98 12.16 12.32
N SER A 3 -11.76 10.94 12.84
CA SER A 3 -10.38 10.44 13.06
C SER A 3 -10.16 9.04 12.50
N THR A 4 -11.21 8.26 12.26
CA THR A 4 -11.07 6.89 11.69
C THR A 4 -10.76 6.89 10.19
N HIS A 5 -11.04 7.98 9.49
CA HIS A 5 -10.84 8.09 8.03
C HIS A 5 -9.59 8.88 7.64
N ASP A 6 -8.78 9.28 8.62
CA ASP A 6 -7.55 10.03 8.32
C ASP A 6 -6.47 9.08 7.73
N PRO A 7 -5.89 9.40 6.56
CA PRO A 7 -4.82 8.64 5.90
C PRO A 7 -3.68 8.22 6.81
N HIS A 8 -3.25 9.13 7.71
CA HIS A 8 -2.16 8.84 8.63
C HIS A 8 -2.59 7.82 9.69
N THR A 9 -3.82 7.92 10.18
CA THR A 9 -4.39 6.98 11.17
C THR A 9 -4.53 5.57 10.58
N VAL A 10 -5.07 5.42 9.36
CA VAL A 10 -5.19 4.12 8.69
C VAL A 10 -3.82 3.47 8.50
N ARG A 11 -2.83 4.23 8.03
CA ARG A 11 -1.48 3.71 7.83
C ARG A 11 -0.78 3.34 9.13
N ALA A 12 -0.97 4.13 10.19
CA ALA A 12 -0.44 3.82 11.50
C ALA A 12 -1.04 2.51 12.04
N ALA A 13 -2.35 2.31 11.89
CA ALA A 13 -3.02 1.06 12.26
C ALA A 13 -2.47 -0.14 11.48
N MET A 14 -2.37 -0.04 10.15
CA MET A 14 -1.79 -1.11 9.32
C MET A 14 -0.35 -1.45 9.70
N ARG A 15 0.47 -0.45 10.06
CA ARG A 15 1.86 -0.68 10.51
C ARG A 15 1.90 -1.37 11.88
N ALA A 16 1.01 -1.02 12.80
CA ALA A 16 0.88 -1.69 14.09
C ALA A 16 0.46 -3.15 13.90
N ASP A 17 -0.57 -3.41 13.09
CA ASP A 17 -1.07 -4.75 12.81
C ASP A 17 -0.05 -5.60 12.04
N LEU A 18 0.76 -4.99 11.17
CA LEU A 18 1.87 -5.67 10.53
C LEU A 18 2.87 -6.22 11.57
N ALA A 19 3.21 -5.43 12.59
CA ALA A 19 4.10 -5.88 13.66
C ALA A 19 3.48 -7.06 14.45
N VAL A 20 2.18 -6.99 14.74
CA VAL A 20 1.43 -8.08 15.38
C VAL A 20 1.42 -9.33 14.51
N ALA A 21 1.12 -9.20 13.21
CA ALA A 21 1.09 -10.30 12.25
C ALA A 21 2.46 -10.97 12.10
N MET A 22 3.55 -10.19 12.06
CA MET A 22 4.90 -10.72 12.05
C MET A 22 5.21 -11.54 13.31
N LYS A 23 4.83 -11.05 14.49
CA LYS A 23 5.01 -11.77 15.76
C LYS A 23 4.20 -13.06 15.81
N ALA A 24 2.99 -13.04 15.27
CA ALA A 24 2.10 -14.20 15.17
C ALA A 24 2.49 -15.17 14.03
N ARG A 25 3.51 -14.85 13.23
CA ARG A 25 3.91 -15.59 12.01
C ARG A 25 2.77 -15.77 11.02
N ASN A 26 1.83 -14.82 10.97
CA ASN A 26 0.75 -14.79 10.01
C ASN A 26 1.27 -14.23 8.67
N SER A 27 1.90 -15.10 7.87
CA SER A 27 2.52 -14.73 6.59
C SER A 27 1.57 -14.04 5.62
N ARG A 28 0.29 -14.43 5.66
CA ARG A 28 -0.76 -13.88 4.81
C ARG A 28 -1.06 -12.43 5.14
N ALA A 29 -1.31 -12.12 6.42
CA ALA A 29 -1.52 -10.75 6.86
C ALA A 29 -0.25 -9.91 6.63
N VAL A 30 0.94 -10.47 6.86
CA VAL A 30 2.21 -9.80 6.56
C VAL A 30 2.34 -9.42 5.08
N SER A 31 2.02 -10.33 4.17
CA SER A 31 2.04 -10.08 2.73
C SER A 31 1.07 -8.96 2.34
N ALA A 32 -0.20 -9.10 2.73
CA ALA A 32 -1.26 -8.14 2.42
C ALA A 32 -0.91 -6.72 2.92
N LEU A 33 -0.54 -6.60 4.20
CA LEU A 33 -0.25 -5.31 4.83
C LEU A 33 0.99 -4.64 4.25
N ARG A 34 2.08 -5.39 3.98
CA ARG A 34 3.29 -4.81 3.38
C ARG A 34 3.02 -4.25 1.99
N THR A 35 2.32 -5.01 1.15
CA THR A 35 2.00 -4.57 -0.21
C THR A 35 1.09 -3.34 -0.18
N ALA A 36 0.08 -3.32 0.68
CA ALA A 36 -0.84 -2.20 0.78
C ALA A 36 -0.15 -0.92 1.32
N ILE A 37 0.69 -1.04 2.35
CA ILE A 37 1.50 0.09 2.85
C ILE A 37 2.42 0.62 1.75
N ALA A 38 3.09 -0.26 1.02
CA ALA A 38 3.97 0.14 -0.09
C ALA A 38 3.19 0.83 -1.23
N ALA A 39 1.98 0.37 -1.55
CA ALA A 39 1.13 1.02 -2.56
C ALA A 39 0.75 2.46 -2.16
N ILE A 40 0.40 2.66 -0.88
CA ILE A 40 0.10 3.99 -0.33
C ILE A 40 1.36 4.88 -0.35
N ASP A 41 2.50 4.38 0.13
CA ASP A 41 3.76 5.11 0.14
C ASP A 41 4.22 5.46 -1.30
N ASN A 42 3.96 4.59 -2.29
CA ASN A 42 4.23 4.85 -3.70
C ASN A 42 3.30 5.91 -4.31
N ALA A 43 2.01 5.89 -3.97
CA ALA A 43 1.06 6.88 -4.45
C ALA A 43 1.41 8.30 -3.98
N GLU A 44 1.92 8.44 -2.76
CA GLU A 44 2.46 9.71 -2.26
C GLU A 44 3.69 10.19 -3.04
N SER A 45 4.47 9.26 -3.60
CA SER A 45 5.70 9.55 -4.35
C SER A 45 5.40 9.93 -5.81
N VAL A 46 4.53 9.18 -6.50
CA VAL A 46 4.23 9.41 -7.93
C VAL A 46 3.63 10.80 -8.17
N ASP A 47 2.74 11.25 -7.29
CA ASP A 47 2.05 12.53 -7.44
C ASP A 47 3.00 13.73 -7.25
N GLN A 48 4.13 13.55 -6.55
CA GLN A 48 5.20 14.55 -6.50
C GLN A 48 6.00 14.62 -7.82
N THR A 49 6.22 13.47 -8.48
CA THR A 49 7.01 13.42 -9.72
C THR A 49 6.23 13.89 -10.95
N SER A 50 4.90 13.73 -10.98
CA SER A 50 4.06 14.14 -12.11
C SER A 50 3.94 15.67 -12.24
N ASN A 51 4.21 16.42 -11.17
CA ASN A 51 4.30 17.89 -11.19
C ASN A 51 5.66 18.43 -11.70
N THR A 52 6.60 17.54 -12.04
CA THR A 52 7.86 17.95 -12.67
C THR A 52 7.73 17.80 -14.18
N THR A 53 7.32 18.87 -14.85
CA THR A 53 7.51 19.02 -16.30
C THR A 53 8.97 18.70 -16.65
N PRO A 54 9.26 17.88 -17.68
CA PRO A 54 10.63 17.53 -18.00
C PRO A 54 11.30 18.72 -18.68
N SER A 55 11.95 19.58 -17.91
CA SER A 55 13.00 20.46 -18.45
C SER A 55 14.31 19.70 -18.38
N HIS A 56 14.84 19.41 -19.55
CA HIS A 56 16.16 18.82 -19.76
C HIS A 56 17.23 19.59 -18.98
N ALA A 57 17.95 18.93 -18.06
CA ALA A 57 19.37 19.18 -17.80
C ALA A 57 19.94 18.32 -16.66
N HIS A 58 21.05 17.66 -16.99
CA HIS A 58 22.17 17.31 -16.11
C HIS A 58 22.01 16.25 -15.01
N ILE A 59 22.52 15.06 -15.35
CA ILE A 59 23.14 14.14 -14.39
C ILE A 59 24.40 14.83 -13.83
N ALA A 60 24.42 15.10 -12.54
CA ALA A 60 25.62 15.49 -11.81
C ALA A 60 25.63 14.86 -10.41
N GLY A 61 26.67 14.06 -10.15
CA GLY A 61 27.41 14.09 -8.89
C GLY A 61 26.77 13.44 -7.66
N ALA A 62 27.29 12.28 -7.29
CA ALA A 62 27.18 11.73 -5.95
C ALA A 62 27.81 12.66 -4.88
N ALA A 63 27.14 12.87 -3.75
CA ALA A 63 27.74 12.95 -2.41
C ALA A 63 26.66 13.11 -1.32
N THR A 64 26.53 12.07 -0.50
CA THR A 64 26.40 12.10 0.98
C THR A 64 25.85 13.38 1.62
N GLY A 65 24.61 13.29 2.09
CA GLY A 65 23.99 14.24 3.00
C GLY A 65 22.79 13.60 3.71
N LEU A 66 23.05 13.00 4.86
CA LEU A 66 22.05 12.50 5.80
C LEU A 66 21.15 13.69 6.20
N GLY A 67 19.86 13.68 5.83
CA GLY A 67 18.85 14.61 6.39
C GLY A 67 18.16 15.61 5.47
N ALA A 68 18.11 15.42 4.14
CA ALA A 68 17.46 16.41 3.25
C ALA A 68 16.68 15.82 2.06
N ALA A 69 15.88 14.78 2.31
CA ALA A 69 14.82 14.37 1.38
C ALA A 69 13.50 14.16 2.12
N GLU A 70 13.22 15.05 3.06
CA GLU A 70 11.87 15.30 3.55
C GLU A 70 11.13 16.10 2.46
N ALA A 71 11.06 15.54 1.25
CA ALA A 71 10.22 16.06 0.18
C ALA A 71 8.81 16.07 0.74
N ALA A 72 8.20 17.26 0.85
CA ALA A 72 6.91 17.48 1.49
C ALA A 72 5.87 16.49 0.95
N ARG A 73 5.70 15.35 1.64
CA ARG A 73 4.79 14.27 1.24
C ARG A 73 3.42 14.88 1.09
N ARG A 74 2.86 14.82 -0.12
CA ARG A 74 1.48 15.20 -0.33
C ARG A 74 0.65 14.25 0.50
N VAL A 75 -0.11 14.78 1.45
CA VAL A 75 -1.02 13.99 2.27
C VAL A 75 -2.12 13.50 1.33
N LEU A 76 -2.15 12.19 1.04
CA LEU A 76 -3.25 11.57 0.31
C LEU A 76 -4.57 11.95 0.97
N SER A 77 -5.64 12.15 0.20
CA SER A 77 -6.95 12.32 0.84
C SER A 77 -7.42 10.98 1.43
N PRO A 78 -8.34 11.01 2.42
CA PRO A 78 -9.05 9.82 2.88
C PRO A 78 -9.60 8.95 1.72
N THR A 79 -10.13 9.61 0.69
CA THR A 79 -10.71 8.96 -0.48
C THR A 79 -9.65 8.26 -1.33
N ASP A 80 -8.46 8.85 -1.47
CA ASP A 80 -7.38 8.24 -2.25
C ASP A 80 -6.85 6.97 -1.58
N VAL A 81 -6.66 7.00 -0.25
CA VAL A 81 -6.26 5.81 0.52
C VAL A 81 -7.32 4.72 0.40
N ARG A 82 -8.60 5.07 0.54
CA ARG A 82 -9.71 4.12 0.35
C ARG A 82 -9.71 3.52 -1.06
N ALA A 83 -9.50 4.34 -2.09
CA ALA A 83 -9.45 3.88 -3.48
C ALA A 83 -8.27 2.91 -3.71
N ILE A 84 -7.09 3.21 -3.18
CA ILE A 84 -5.92 2.31 -3.26
C ILE A 84 -6.22 0.97 -2.59
N LEU A 85 -6.79 0.98 -1.39
CA LEU A 85 -7.15 -0.26 -0.68
C LEU A 85 -8.22 -1.05 -1.43
N GLN A 86 -9.24 -0.39 -1.98
CA GLN A 86 -10.28 -1.04 -2.78
C GLN A 86 -9.68 -1.72 -4.02
N THR A 87 -8.83 -1.03 -4.78
CA THR A 87 -8.12 -1.62 -5.92
C THR A 87 -7.32 -2.86 -5.51
N GLN A 88 -6.60 -2.79 -4.39
CA GLN A 88 -5.82 -3.92 -3.88
C GLN A 88 -6.67 -5.13 -3.47
N ILE A 89 -7.90 -4.90 -3.00
CA ILE A 89 -8.89 -5.95 -2.67
C ILE A 89 -9.44 -6.56 -3.96
N ASP A 90 -9.82 -5.72 -4.92
CA ASP A 90 -10.43 -6.13 -6.19
C ASP A 90 -9.44 -6.93 -7.05
N ASP A 91 -8.16 -6.52 -7.10
CA ASP A 91 -7.08 -7.24 -7.79
C ASP A 91 -6.91 -8.65 -7.21
N ARG A 92 -6.90 -8.78 -5.87
CA ARG A 92 -6.78 -10.07 -5.20
C ARG A 92 -8.00 -10.95 -5.43
N ALA A 93 -9.21 -10.38 -5.41
CA ALA A 93 -10.44 -11.11 -5.70
C ALA A 93 -10.46 -11.62 -7.15
N THR A 94 -10.04 -10.79 -8.10
CA THR A 94 -9.94 -11.12 -9.52
C THR A 94 -8.93 -12.26 -9.76
N GLU A 95 -7.72 -12.15 -9.21
CA GLU A 95 -6.71 -13.20 -9.35
C GLU A 95 -7.10 -14.48 -8.58
N ALA A 96 -7.81 -14.37 -7.46
CA ALA A 96 -8.37 -15.54 -6.77
C ALA A 96 -9.40 -16.27 -7.64
N ALA A 97 -10.30 -15.54 -8.30
CA ALA A 97 -11.25 -16.13 -9.23
C ALA A 97 -10.53 -16.84 -10.38
N ARG A 98 -9.51 -16.20 -10.96
CA ARG A 98 -8.67 -16.78 -12.01
C ARG A 98 -7.93 -18.04 -11.57
N TYR A 99 -7.32 -18.05 -10.39
CA TYR A 99 -6.69 -19.28 -9.88
C TYR A 99 -7.71 -20.38 -9.59
N GLY A 100 -8.93 -20.00 -9.18
CA GLY A 100 -10.04 -20.94 -9.02
C GLY A 100 -10.40 -21.66 -10.32
N THR A 101 -10.50 -20.93 -11.44
CA THR A 101 -10.81 -21.55 -12.75
C THR A 101 -9.68 -22.45 -13.26
N LEU A 102 -8.44 -22.19 -12.82
CA LEU A 102 -7.26 -23.01 -13.12
C LEU A 102 -7.07 -24.20 -12.16
N GLY A 103 -8.01 -24.44 -11.23
CA GLY A 103 -7.93 -25.53 -10.25
C GLY A 103 -6.91 -25.31 -9.13
N GLN A 104 -6.31 -24.12 -9.04
CA GLN A 104 -5.32 -23.77 -8.01
C GLN A 104 -6.02 -23.24 -6.74
N VAL A 105 -6.82 -24.11 -6.11
CA VAL A 105 -7.73 -23.74 -5.00
C VAL A 105 -6.97 -23.12 -3.83
N GLN A 106 -5.82 -23.67 -3.42
CA GLN A 106 -5.04 -23.11 -2.31
C GLN A 106 -4.49 -21.70 -2.59
N ALA A 107 -4.09 -21.42 -3.84
CA ALA A 107 -3.63 -20.10 -4.24
C ALA A 107 -4.78 -19.09 -4.27
N ALA A 108 -5.93 -19.51 -4.81
CA ALA A 108 -7.16 -18.72 -4.80
C ALA A 108 -7.62 -18.41 -3.38
N GLU A 109 -7.65 -19.42 -2.51
CA GLU A 109 -7.97 -19.25 -1.09
C GLU A 109 -7.03 -18.23 -0.49
N ARG A 110 -5.70 -18.43 -0.57
CA ARG A 110 -4.69 -17.49 -0.03
C ARG A 110 -5.00 -16.03 -0.41
N LEU A 111 -5.25 -15.74 -1.68
CA LEU A 111 -5.58 -14.37 -2.12
C LEU A 111 -6.87 -13.83 -1.49
N ARG A 112 -7.92 -14.66 -1.35
CA ARG A 112 -9.20 -14.21 -0.76
C ARG A 112 -9.03 -13.67 0.65
N ALA A 113 -8.42 -14.41 1.57
CA ALA A 113 -8.17 -13.84 2.90
C ALA A 113 -6.91 -12.97 3.02
N GLU A 114 -6.15 -12.73 1.95
CA GLU A 114 -5.36 -11.49 1.91
C GLU A 114 -6.28 -10.28 1.69
N ALA A 115 -7.26 -10.39 0.77
CA ALA A 115 -8.28 -9.37 0.59
C ALA A 115 -9.11 -9.16 1.87
N ASP A 116 -9.52 -10.24 2.57
CA ASP A 116 -10.26 -10.13 3.84
C ASP A 116 -9.46 -9.43 4.94
N VAL A 117 -8.12 -9.48 4.91
CA VAL A 117 -7.30 -8.67 5.84
C VAL A 117 -7.43 -7.20 5.48
N LEU A 118 -7.37 -6.85 4.19
CA LEU A 118 -7.43 -5.46 3.75
C LEU A 118 -8.81 -4.82 3.92
N THR A 119 -9.90 -5.59 3.82
CA THR A 119 -11.27 -5.07 4.01
C THR A 119 -11.51 -4.55 5.43
N THR A 120 -10.70 -4.97 6.42
CA THR A 120 -10.79 -4.47 7.80
C THR A 120 -10.40 -2.98 7.94
N TYR A 121 -9.78 -2.38 6.91
CA TYR A 121 -9.35 -0.98 6.88
C TYR A 121 -10.22 -0.08 6.00
N LEU A 122 -11.33 -0.62 5.45
CA LEU A 122 -12.34 0.13 4.70
C LEU A 122 -13.50 0.54 5.62
#